data_AF-A0A849Q845-F1
#
_entry.id   AF-A0A849Q845-F1
#
_cell.length_a   1.000
_cell.length_b   1.000
_cell.length_c   1.000
_cell.angle_alpha   90.00
_cell.angle_beta   90.00
_cell.angle_gamma   90.00
#
_symmetry.space_group_name_H-M   'P 1'
#
loop_
_entity.id
_entity.type
_entity.pdbx_description
1 polymer ?
#
loop_
_entity_poly.entity_id
_entity_poly.type
_entity_poly.pdbx_seq_one_letter_code
_entity_poly.pdbx_strand_id
1 'polypeptide(L)'
;MVSSPRRVGVFTTIVLTIIILAMLVATVTTAMPPQPGASGIDGSCRSCHTPNDDYNGVSVGASITIEGIPGTFVPGREYTITVVIERGLGPQPSFDILHAFQLGVTNGTLDIANASCIQVGEREVGSQGASDTDRWSVKWTAPFSYENVAFTAEGVVGNGDGTEAGDVRLSTTTISFAPLDVPPDESLDPWPYWWAAILTVVAVTGIVGYVIVNTHRPPPLGPQD
;
A
#
# COMPACT_ATOMS: atom_id res chain seq x y z
N MET A 1 45.35 -1.20 -59.29
CA MET A 1 43.99 -1.38 -58.75
C MET A 1 43.50 -0.03 -58.27
N VAL A 2 42.69 0.66 -59.08
CA VAL A 2 42.13 1.97 -58.73
C VAL A 2 40.78 1.71 -58.06
N SER A 3 40.68 1.96 -56.76
CA SER A 3 39.41 1.90 -56.05
C SER A 3 38.48 2.98 -56.62
N SER A 4 37.31 2.56 -57.09
CA SER A 4 36.33 3.45 -57.72
C SER A 4 35.83 4.50 -56.71
N PRO A 5 36.02 5.81 -56.96
CA PRO A 5 35.63 6.88 -56.03
C PRO A 5 34.12 6.94 -55.78
N ARG A 6 33.31 6.33 -56.65
CA ARG A 6 31.85 6.22 -56.50
C ARG A 6 31.43 5.28 -55.37
N ARG A 7 32.25 4.27 -55.01
CA ARG A 7 31.91 3.33 -53.93
C ARG A 7 32.16 3.90 -52.53
N VAL A 8 33.15 4.80 -52.40
CA VAL A 8 33.48 5.46 -51.12
C VAL A 8 32.39 6.47 -50.73
N GLY A 9 31.85 7.22 -51.69
CA GLY A 9 30.77 8.18 -51.44
C GLY A 9 29.48 7.52 -50.93
N VAL A 10 29.03 6.45 -51.60
CA VAL A 10 27.79 5.73 -51.23
C VAL A 10 27.92 5.06 -49.86
N PHE A 11 29.08 4.46 -49.56
CA PHE A 11 29.31 3.84 -48.26
C PHE A 11 29.30 4.87 -47.12
N THR A 12 29.90 6.04 -47.35
CA THR A 12 29.93 7.13 -46.36
C THR A 12 28.53 7.69 -46.09
N THR A 13 27.71 7.86 -47.14
CA THR A 13 26.32 8.32 -46.98
C THR A 13 25.48 7.32 -46.21
N ILE A 14 25.56 6.02 -46.52
CA ILE A 14 24.80 4.98 -45.80
C ILE A 14 25.19 4.93 -44.32
N VAL A 15 26.48 4.99 -44.00
CA VAL A 15 26.96 4.99 -42.62
C VAL A 15 26.45 6.22 -41.86
N LEU A 16 26.51 7.41 -42.46
CA LEU A 16 25.99 8.63 -41.83
C LEU A 16 24.47 8.58 -41.63
N THR A 17 23.71 8.05 -42.60
CA THR A 17 22.26 7.87 -42.44
C THR A 17 21.92 6.89 -41.33
N ILE A 18 22.65 5.78 -41.20
CA ILE A 18 22.46 4.82 -40.10
C ILE A 18 22.80 5.46 -38.76
N ILE A 19 23.87 6.25 -38.67
CA ILE A 19 24.24 6.97 -37.44
C ILE A 19 23.16 7.99 -37.07
N ILE A 20 22.65 8.76 -38.04
CA ILE A 20 21.56 9.73 -37.79
C ILE A 20 20.27 9.01 -37.38
N LEU A 21 19.92 7.89 -38.03
CA LEU A 21 18.75 7.09 -37.63
C LEU A 21 18.94 6.50 -36.23
N ALA A 22 20.12 6.00 -35.89
CA ALA A 22 20.46 5.49 -34.57
C ALA A 22 20.46 6.59 -33.50
N MET A 23 20.88 7.81 -33.84
CA MET A 23 20.78 8.98 -32.97
C MET A 23 19.34 9.48 -32.80
N LEU A 24 18.50 9.41 -33.84
CA LEU A 24 17.06 9.70 -33.73
C LEU A 24 16.31 8.66 -32.88
N VAL A 25 16.76 7.40 -32.87
CA VAL A 25 16.20 6.36 -32.00
C VAL A 25 16.69 6.54 -30.55
N ALA A 26 17.82 7.21 -30.33
CA ALA A 26 18.40 7.42 -28.99
C ALA A 26 17.74 8.55 -28.18
N THR A 27 16.87 9.38 -28.78
CA THR A 27 16.02 10.34 -28.05
C THR A 27 14.71 9.69 -27.63
N VAL A 28 14.80 8.55 -26.92
CA VAL A 28 13.71 8.18 -26.03
C VAL A 28 14.00 8.91 -24.74
N THR A 29 13.25 9.97 -24.44
CA THR A 29 13.22 10.54 -23.08
C THR A 29 12.71 9.45 -22.17
N THR A 30 13.61 8.63 -21.63
CA THR A 30 13.23 7.59 -20.69
C THR A 30 12.77 8.30 -19.44
N ALA A 31 11.46 8.35 -19.20
CA ALA A 31 10.95 8.58 -17.87
C ALA A 31 11.71 7.63 -16.94
N MET A 32 12.41 8.19 -15.96
CA MET A 32 13.18 7.34 -15.05
C MET A 32 12.20 6.41 -14.35
N PRO A 33 12.53 5.12 -14.21
CA PRO A 33 11.71 4.24 -13.40
C PRO A 33 11.59 4.83 -11.99
N PRO A 34 10.43 4.68 -11.32
CA PRO A 34 10.23 5.22 -9.98
C PRO A 34 11.35 4.73 -9.06
N GLN A 35 11.94 5.66 -8.32
CA GLN A 35 13.08 5.39 -7.44
C GLN A 35 12.58 4.94 -6.06
N PRO A 36 13.22 3.97 -5.39
CA PRO A 36 12.82 3.55 -4.05
C PRO A 36 12.85 4.69 -3.03
N GLY A 37 11.83 4.77 -2.16
CA GLY A 37 11.85 5.62 -0.97
C GLY A 37 10.62 6.49 -0.70
N ALA A 38 9.55 6.42 -1.51
CA ALA A 38 8.28 7.11 -1.23
C ALA A 38 7.58 6.60 0.04
N SER A 39 7.89 5.39 0.51
CA SER A 39 7.48 4.90 1.83
C SER A 39 8.11 5.67 3.01
N GLY A 40 9.08 6.56 2.75
CA GLY A 40 9.77 7.44 3.71
C GLY A 40 10.14 8.84 3.19
N ILE A 41 9.60 9.25 2.03
CA ILE A 41 9.68 10.58 1.38
C ILE A 41 11.09 11.14 1.10
N ASP A 42 12.09 10.26 0.94
CA ASP A 42 13.37 10.61 0.30
C ASP A 42 13.54 9.71 -0.93
N GLY A 43 13.75 10.29 -2.11
CA GLY A 43 13.95 9.54 -3.36
C GLY A 43 12.77 9.57 -4.35
N SER A 44 11.60 10.09 -4.00
CA SER A 44 10.41 10.14 -4.88
C SER A 44 10.48 11.26 -5.95
N CYS A 45 9.32 11.64 -6.53
CA CYS A 45 9.14 12.72 -7.51
C CYS A 45 9.90 14.01 -7.13
N ARG A 46 9.99 14.31 -5.83
CA ARG A 46 10.70 15.46 -5.26
C ARG A 46 12.18 15.56 -5.66
N SER A 47 12.83 14.44 -5.96
CA SER A 47 14.26 14.39 -6.29
C SER A 47 14.59 15.07 -7.62
N CYS A 48 13.65 15.04 -8.57
CA CYS A 48 13.81 15.61 -9.91
C CYS A 48 12.87 16.80 -10.13
N HIS A 49 11.61 16.67 -9.68
CA HIS A 49 10.60 17.72 -9.76
C HIS A 49 10.67 18.55 -8.46
N THR A 50 11.68 19.41 -8.42
CA THR A 50 11.84 20.41 -7.35
C THR A 50 10.59 21.28 -7.24
N PRO A 51 10.29 21.89 -6.07
CA PRO A 51 9.14 22.78 -5.99
C PRO A 51 9.40 24.00 -6.87
N ASN A 52 8.88 23.95 -8.09
CA ASN A 52 8.37 25.13 -8.73
C ASN A 52 7.21 25.69 -7.89
N ASP A 53 6.84 26.91 -8.22
CA ASP A 53 5.81 27.73 -7.59
C ASP A 53 4.41 27.10 -7.51
N ASP A 54 4.19 25.93 -8.13
CA ASP A 54 2.91 25.22 -8.13
C ASP A 54 2.93 23.84 -7.45
N TYR A 55 3.58 23.74 -6.28
CA TYR A 55 3.41 22.55 -5.44
C TYR A 55 1.96 22.41 -4.95
N ASN A 56 1.41 21.19 -5.05
CA ASN A 56 0.00 20.86 -4.85
C ASN A 56 -0.97 21.47 -5.87
N GLY A 57 -0.46 21.93 -7.03
CA GLY A 57 -1.30 22.27 -8.19
C GLY A 57 -2.29 23.42 -7.97
N VAL A 58 -2.03 24.29 -7.00
CA VAL A 58 -2.90 25.43 -6.63
C VAL A 58 -3.12 26.37 -7.81
N SER A 59 -2.09 26.65 -8.61
CA SER A 59 -2.16 27.63 -9.70
C SER A 59 -2.90 27.11 -10.93
N VAL A 60 -2.86 25.79 -11.16
CA VAL A 60 -3.55 25.14 -12.28
C VAL A 60 -4.82 24.39 -11.89
N GLY A 61 -5.12 24.26 -10.60
CA GLY A 61 -6.24 23.48 -10.07
C GLY A 61 -6.04 21.95 -10.16
N ALA A 62 -4.79 21.48 -10.19
CA ALA A 62 -4.48 20.06 -10.23
C ALA A 62 -4.56 19.44 -8.83
N SER A 63 -4.87 18.15 -8.75
CA SER A 63 -4.96 17.43 -7.48
C SER A 63 -4.60 15.95 -7.62
N ILE A 64 -4.21 15.33 -6.50
CA ILE A 64 -4.03 13.88 -6.39
C ILE A 64 -4.86 13.36 -5.23
N THR A 65 -5.55 12.24 -5.44
CA THR A 65 -6.38 11.59 -4.41
C THR A 65 -6.08 10.09 -4.33
N ILE A 66 -6.36 9.52 -3.16
CA ILE A 66 -6.28 8.08 -2.91
C ILE A 66 -7.67 7.60 -2.51
N GLU A 67 -8.24 6.73 -3.34
CA GLU A 67 -9.57 6.14 -3.18
C GLU A 67 -9.48 4.67 -2.75
N GLY A 68 -10.55 4.14 -2.17
CA GLY A 68 -10.66 2.73 -1.80
C GLY A 68 -9.98 2.34 -0.48
N ILE A 69 -9.33 3.30 0.21
CA ILE A 69 -8.82 3.10 1.57
C ILE A 69 -10.02 3.00 2.54
N PRO A 70 -10.17 1.92 3.32
CA PRO A 70 -11.22 1.82 4.32
C PRO A 70 -10.93 2.78 5.49
N GLY A 71 -11.98 3.34 6.10
CA GLY A 71 -11.84 4.10 7.34
C GLY A 71 -11.20 3.29 8.46
N THR A 72 -11.60 2.01 8.59
CA THR A 72 -10.97 1.04 9.50
C THR A 72 -10.66 -0.25 8.74
N PHE A 73 -9.46 -0.79 8.86
CA PHE A 73 -9.05 -2.01 8.16
C PHE A 73 -9.30 -3.29 8.97
N VAL A 74 -9.44 -4.42 8.27
CA VAL A 74 -9.45 -5.75 8.87
C VAL A 74 -8.06 -6.38 8.68
N PRO A 75 -7.39 -6.87 9.74
CA PRO A 75 -6.07 -7.47 9.64
C PRO A 75 -5.98 -8.58 8.58
N GLY A 76 -4.96 -8.52 7.73
CA GLY A 76 -4.70 -9.51 6.66
C GLY A 76 -5.65 -9.41 5.45
N ARG A 77 -6.61 -8.49 5.45
CA ARG A 77 -7.52 -8.32 4.31
C ARG A 77 -6.86 -7.53 3.19
N GLU A 78 -7.08 -7.98 1.95
CA GLU A 78 -6.69 -7.26 0.74
C GLU A 78 -7.77 -6.22 0.35
N TYR A 79 -7.31 -5.03 -0.03
CA TYR A 79 -8.11 -3.92 -0.53
C TYR A 79 -7.58 -3.47 -1.90
N THR A 80 -8.48 -3.08 -2.80
CA THR A 80 -8.11 -2.37 -4.03
C THR A 80 -8.12 -0.88 -3.76
N ILE A 81 -6.97 -0.25 -3.93
CA ILE A 81 -6.75 1.18 -3.79
C ILE A 81 -6.65 1.77 -5.19
N THR A 82 -7.16 2.98 -5.38
CA THR A 82 -7.00 3.71 -6.64
C THR A 82 -6.34 5.05 -6.38
N VAL A 83 -5.27 5.35 -7.10
CA VAL A 83 -4.65 6.67 -7.15
C VAL A 83 -5.22 7.41 -8.36
N VAL A 84 -5.69 8.63 -8.17
CA VAL A 84 -6.25 9.48 -9.22
C VAL A 84 -5.51 10.81 -9.24
N ILE A 85 -5.11 11.25 -10.42
CA ILE A 85 -4.56 12.59 -10.65
C ILE A 85 -5.56 13.37 -11.51
N GLU A 86 -5.97 14.53 -11.01
CA GLU A 86 -6.74 15.48 -11.79
C GLU A 86 -5.83 16.63 -12.20
N ARG A 87 -5.79 16.93 -13.50
CA ARG A 87 -4.89 17.94 -14.08
C ARG A 87 -5.31 19.39 -13.76
N GLY A 88 -6.58 19.64 -13.46
CA GLY A 88 -7.12 21.00 -13.33
C GLY A 88 -7.34 21.71 -14.67
N LEU A 89 -7.57 23.03 -14.59
CA LEU A 89 -7.98 23.89 -15.72
C LEU A 89 -6.88 24.86 -16.20
N GLY A 90 -5.64 24.67 -15.74
CA GLY A 90 -4.50 25.50 -16.13
C GLY A 90 -4.25 25.53 -17.66
N PRO A 91 -3.37 26.42 -18.14
CA PRO A 91 -3.08 26.56 -19.57
C PRO A 91 -2.79 25.22 -20.24
N GLN A 92 -3.35 25.00 -21.43
CA GLN A 92 -2.98 23.83 -22.24
C GLN A 92 -1.54 23.97 -22.71
N PRO A 93 -0.62 23.05 -22.35
CA PRO A 93 0.72 23.08 -22.91
C PRO A 93 0.65 22.72 -24.39
N SER A 94 1.75 23.01 -25.08
CA SER A 94 1.93 22.69 -26.50
C SER A 94 2.19 21.20 -26.76
N PHE A 95 2.37 20.40 -25.71
CA PHE A 95 2.63 18.94 -25.76
C PHE A 95 1.55 18.16 -25.00
N ASP A 96 1.57 16.84 -25.14
CA ASP A 96 0.67 15.96 -24.39
C ASP A 96 0.99 16.02 -22.90
N ILE A 97 -0.06 16.16 -22.09
CA ILE A 97 0.09 16.06 -20.64
C ILE A 97 0.32 14.60 -20.28
N LEU A 98 1.33 14.37 -19.47
CA LEU A 98 1.62 13.05 -18.94
C LEU A 98 1.50 13.07 -17.42
N HIS A 99 1.09 11.95 -16.85
CA HIS A 99 0.98 11.78 -15.42
C HIS A 99 1.82 10.59 -14.97
N ALA A 100 2.37 10.72 -13.76
CA ALA A 100 3.06 9.66 -13.07
C ALA A 100 2.75 9.75 -11.57
N PHE A 101 2.79 8.62 -10.87
CA PHE A 101 2.57 8.59 -9.43
C PHE A 101 3.53 7.63 -8.72
N GLN A 102 3.64 7.84 -7.42
CA GLN A 102 4.24 6.91 -6.48
C GLN A 102 3.40 6.84 -5.21
N LEU A 103 3.14 5.63 -4.71
CA LEU A 103 2.35 5.36 -3.51
C LEU A 103 3.19 4.56 -2.52
N GLY A 104 3.26 5.05 -1.28
CA GLY A 104 3.88 4.38 -0.14
C GLY A 104 2.92 4.15 1.01
N VAL A 105 3.14 3.07 1.77
CA VAL A 105 2.40 2.79 3.02
C VAL A 105 3.34 2.63 4.21
N THR A 106 2.90 3.07 5.39
CA THR A 106 3.67 2.87 6.63
C THR A 106 3.69 1.42 7.09
N ASN A 107 2.64 0.64 6.77
CA ASN A 107 2.51 -0.77 7.16
C ASN A 107 1.55 -1.55 6.22
N GLY A 108 1.60 -2.88 6.31
CA GLY A 108 1.01 -3.79 5.31
C GLY A 108 1.93 -3.95 4.10
N THR A 109 1.38 -4.51 3.02
CA THR A 109 2.12 -4.74 1.77
C THR A 109 1.33 -4.23 0.57
N LEU A 110 2.03 -3.67 -0.42
CA LEU A 110 1.45 -3.26 -1.69
C LEU A 110 1.82 -4.25 -2.79
N ASP A 111 0.91 -4.43 -3.75
CA ASP A 111 1.15 -5.20 -4.97
C ASP A 111 0.52 -4.50 -6.18
N ILE A 112 1.07 -4.72 -7.36
CA ILE A 112 0.56 -4.14 -8.61
C ILE A 112 -0.75 -4.82 -9.03
N ALA A 113 -1.74 -4.04 -9.46
CA ALA A 113 -2.98 -4.62 -9.97
C ALA A 113 -2.89 -5.00 -11.47
N ASN A 114 -2.05 -4.30 -12.24
CA ASN A 114 -1.86 -4.50 -13.68
C ASN A 114 -0.56 -3.82 -14.17
N ALA A 115 -0.30 -3.91 -15.48
CA ALA A 115 0.93 -3.43 -16.12
C ALA A 115 1.11 -1.90 -16.20
N SER A 116 0.11 -1.10 -15.80
CA SER A 116 0.28 0.37 -15.68
C SER A 116 1.09 0.78 -14.44
N CYS A 117 1.31 -0.16 -13.53
CA CYS A 117 2.08 0.02 -12.29
C CYS A 117 3.35 -0.83 -12.31
N ILE A 118 4.32 -0.43 -11.52
CA ILE A 118 5.55 -1.18 -11.25
C ILE A 118 5.75 -1.29 -9.73
N GLN A 119 6.22 -2.47 -9.29
CA GLN A 119 6.58 -2.70 -7.90
C GLN A 119 7.94 -2.02 -7.62
N VAL A 120 8.00 -1.17 -6.60
CA VAL A 120 9.24 -0.49 -6.18
C VAL A 120 9.82 -1.18 -4.94
N GLY A 121 8.97 -1.59 -4.01
CA GLY A 121 9.32 -2.36 -2.82
C GLY A 121 8.07 -2.93 -2.15
N GLU A 122 8.20 -3.72 -1.09
CA GLU A 122 7.05 -4.38 -0.44
C GLU A 122 5.95 -3.40 0.02
N ARG A 123 6.31 -2.14 0.31
CA ARG A 123 5.40 -1.08 0.77
C ARG A 123 5.27 0.06 -0.22
N GLU A 124 5.67 -0.16 -1.47
CA GLU A 124 5.82 0.92 -2.43
C GLU A 124 5.60 0.48 -3.87
N VAL A 125 4.77 1.23 -4.58
CA VAL A 125 4.51 1.05 -6.01
C VAL A 125 4.53 2.40 -6.71
N GLY A 126 4.76 2.40 -8.01
CA GLY A 126 4.63 3.61 -8.83
C GLY A 126 4.03 3.28 -10.19
N SER A 127 3.81 4.31 -10.99
CA SER A 127 3.46 4.15 -12.40
C SER A 127 4.62 3.54 -13.20
N GLN A 128 4.30 2.71 -14.19
CA GLN A 128 5.29 2.09 -15.10
C GLN A 128 6.07 3.12 -15.96
N GLY A 129 5.61 4.37 -15.99
CA GLY A 129 6.22 5.54 -16.62
C GLY A 129 5.24 6.70 -16.64
N ALA A 130 5.64 7.83 -17.21
CA ALA A 130 4.74 8.94 -17.49
C ALA A 130 3.86 8.59 -18.71
N SER A 131 2.53 8.77 -18.59
CA SER A 131 1.57 8.44 -19.66
C SER A 131 0.33 9.33 -19.58
N ASP A 132 -0.57 9.23 -20.55
CA ASP A 132 -1.89 9.88 -20.51
C ASP A 132 -2.85 9.25 -19.49
N THR A 133 -2.47 8.15 -18.84
CA THR A 133 -3.22 7.54 -17.74
C THR A 133 -3.25 8.48 -16.54
N ASP A 134 -4.43 8.70 -15.98
CA ASP A 134 -4.67 9.55 -14.81
C ASP A 134 -5.17 8.76 -13.59
N ARG A 135 -5.32 7.44 -13.74
CA ARG A 135 -5.92 6.56 -12.74
C ARG A 135 -5.25 5.20 -12.70
N TRP A 136 -4.78 4.80 -11.51
CA TRP A 136 -4.06 3.53 -11.31
C TRP A 136 -4.63 2.71 -10.16
N SER A 137 -4.75 1.41 -10.39
CA SER A 137 -5.18 0.45 -9.37
C SER A 137 -3.99 -0.23 -8.72
N VAL A 138 -4.02 -0.33 -7.39
CA VAL A 138 -3.00 -0.96 -6.55
C VAL A 138 -3.70 -1.87 -5.55
N LYS A 139 -3.09 -2.98 -5.18
CA LYS A 139 -3.58 -3.83 -4.10
C LYS A 139 -2.83 -3.53 -2.82
N TRP A 140 -3.53 -3.52 -1.70
CA TRP A 140 -2.94 -3.40 -0.38
C TRP A 140 -3.45 -4.50 0.53
N THR A 141 -2.53 -5.28 1.12
CA THR A 141 -2.87 -6.23 2.18
C THR A 141 -2.61 -5.58 3.52
N ALA A 142 -3.67 -5.43 4.33
CA ALA A 142 -3.60 -4.81 5.64
C ALA A 142 -2.73 -5.63 6.61
N PRO A 143 -1.94 -4.98 7.47
CA PRO A 143 -1.07 -5.68 8.41
C PRO A 143 -1.87 -6.40 9.51
N PHE A 144 -1.25 -7.40 10.13
CA PHE A 144 -1.68 -7.93 11.42
C PHE A 144 -1.20 -7.02 12.56
N SER A 145 -1.69 -5.79 12.58
CA SER A 145 -1.29 -4.72 13.51
C SER A 145 -2.52 -3.96 14.04
N TYR A 146 -2.38 -3.39 15.23
CA TYR A 146 -3.34 -2.47 15.85
C TYR A 146 -2.92 -1.00 15.73
N GLU A 147 -1.95 -0.71 14.85
CA GLU A 147 -1.51 0.65 14.54
C GLU A 147 -2.20 1.19 13.28
N ASN A 148 -2.47 2.49 13.28
CA ASN A 148 -3.00 3.16 12.10
C ASN A 148 -2.00 3.09 10.93
N VAL A 149 -2.53 3.00 9.72
CA VAL A 149 -1.72 2.96 8.49
C VAL A 149 -1.92 4.24 7.71
N ALA A 150 -0.82 4.92 7.40
CA ALA A 150 -0.82 6.09 6.54
C ALA A 150 -0.39 5.70 5.12
N PHE A 151 -1.10 6.24 4.14
CA PHE A 151 -0.85 6.11 2.72
C PHE A 151 -0.45 7.48 2.21
N THR A 152 0.72 7.58 1.59
CA THR A 152 1.19 8.82 0.99
C THR A 152 1.36 8.60 -0.49
N ALA A 153 0.71 9.44 -1.30
CA ALA A 153 0.91 9.47 -2.73
C ALA A 153 1.60 10.76 -3.14
N GLU A 154 2.56 10.66 -4.04
CA GLU A 154 3.09 11.77 -4.81
C GLU A 154 2.75 11.55 -6.28
N GLY A 155 2.54 12.65 -7.00
CA GLY A 155 2.28 12.62 -8.42
C GLY A 155 2.90 13.80 -9.14
N VAL A 156 3.03 13.65 -10.44
CA VAL A 156 3.48 14.71 -11.34
C VAL A 156 2.48 14.82 -12.48
N VAL A 157 2.11 16.06 -12.80
CA VAL A 157 1.46 16.42 -14.06
C VAL A 157 2.52 17.06 -14.93
N GLY A 158 3.06 16.28 -15.86
CA GLY A 158 4.09 16.68 -16.80
C GLY A 158 3.52 17.51 -17.94
N ASN A 159 4.23 18.55 -18.35
CA ASN A 159 3.82 19.41 -19.46
C ASN A 159 4.13 18.80 -20.86
N GLY A 160 4.82 17.67 -20.90
CA GLY A 160 5.14 16.90 -22.11
C GLY A 160 6.40 17.34 -22.88
N ASP A 161 7.14 18.33 -22.40
CA ASP A 161 8.33 18.87 -23.10
C ASP A 161 9.61 18.03 -22.89
N GLY A 162 9.53 16.99 -22.06
CA GLY A 162 10.62 16.06 -21.76
C GLY A 162 11.59 16.56 -20.70
N THR A 163 11.28 17.68 -20.03
CA THR A 163 12.04 18.26 -18.92
C THR A 163 11.16 18.38 -17.67
N GLU A 164 11.76 18.57 -16.51
CA GLU A 164 11.05 18.81 -15.25
C GLU A 164 10.49 20.24 -15.12
N ALA A 165 10.86 21.14 -16.03
CA ALA A 165 10.55 22.55 -15.93
C ALA A 165 9.07 22.81 -16.28
N GLY A 166 8.31 23.33 -15.29
CA GLY A 166 6.88 23.61 -15.47
C GLY A 166 5.97 22.42 -15.19
N ASP A 167 6.52 21.29 -14.74
CA ASP A 167 5.75 20.15 -14.27
C ASP A 167 5.13 20.41 -12.90
N VAL A 168 3.88 20.02 -12.69
CA VAL A 168 3.18 20.27 -11.43
C VAL A 168 3.36 19.06 -10.51
N ARG A 169 3.92 19.29 -9.32
CA ARG A 169 4.06 18.23 -8.29
C ARG A 169 2.86 18.24 -7.34
N LEU A 170 2.33 17.06 -7.09
CA LEU A 170 1.16 16.82 -6.25
C LEU A 170 1.52 15.87 -5.09
N SER A 171 0.90 16.06 -3.93
CA SER A 171 1.04 15.13 -2.81
C SER A 171 -0.25 15.06 -2.00
N THR A 172 -0.55 13.88 -1.46
CA THR A 172 -1.65 13.68 -0.52
C THR A 172 -1.33 12.55 0.47
N THR A 173 -1.93 12.62 1.65
CA THR A 173 -1.83 11.56 2.66
C THR A 173 -3.22 11.22 3.17
N THR A 174 -3.52 9.93 3.25
CA THR A 174 -4.77 9.38 3.81
C THR A 174 -4.44 8.34 4.88
N ILE A 175 -5.30 8.23 5.90
CA ILE A 175 -5.11 7.31 7.02
C ILE A 175 -6.22 6.27 7.04
N SER A 176 -5.86 5.00 7.23
CA SER A 176 -6.76 3.93 7.65
C SER A 176 -6.52 3.61 9.11
N PHE A 177 -7.58 3.62 9.92
CA PHE A 177 -7.50 3.35 11.34
C PHE A 177 -7.41 1.85 11.61
N ALA A 178 -6.61 1.48 12.61
CA ALA A 178 -6.61 0.11 13.12
C ALA A 178 -8.01 -0.29 13.62
N PRO A 179 -8.33 -1.59 13.62
CA PRO A 179 -9.48 -2.08 14.38
C PRO A 179 -9.41 -1.52 15.79
N LEU A 180 -10.52 -0.99 16.31
CA LEU A 180 -10.62 -0.74 17.73
C LEU A 180 -10.27 -2.04 18.46
N ASP A 181 -9.53 -1.95 19.57
CA ASP A 181 -9.42 -3.04 20.54
C ASP A 181 -10.85 -3.40 20.96
N VAL A 182 -11.48 -4.32 20.24
CA VAL A 182 -12.52 -5.15 20.80
C VAL A 182 -11.71 -6.13 21.63
N PRO A 183 -11.67 -5.99 22.97
CA PRO A 183 -11.04 -7.01 23.80
C PRO A 183 -11.58 -8.35 23.33
N PRO A 184 -10.73 -9.39 23.24
CA PRO A 184 -11.20 -10.71 22.83
C PRO A 184 -12.46 -11.00 23.62
N ASP A 185 -13.53 -11.34 22.90
CA ASP A 185 -14.83 -11.59 23.48
C ASP A 185 -14.67 -12.60 24.63
N GLU A 186 -14.67 -12.10 25.87
CA GLU A 186 -14.60 -12.96 27.05
C GLU A 186 -15.84 -13.86 27.16
N SER A 187 -16.86 -13.70 26.30
CA SER A 187 -18.02 -14.59 26.25
C SER A 187 -17.68 -16.01 25.76
N LEU A 188 -16.47 -16.25 25.28
CA LEU A 188 -15.95 -17.58 24.99
C LEU A 188 -14.60 -17.85 25.64
N ASP A 189 -14.34 -17.35 26.86
CA ASP A 189 -13.20 -17.87 27.60
C ASP A 189 -13.49 -19.34 27.99
N PRO A 190 -12.85 -20.33 27.36
CA PRO A 190 -13.15 -21.76 27.57
C PRO A 190 -12.39 -22.30 28.78
N TRP A 191 -11.93 -21.42 29.69
CA TRP A 191 -11.30 -21.89 30.91
C TRP A 191 -12.36 -22.55 31.80
N PRO A 192 -12.12 -23.81 32.19
CA PRO A 192 -13.22 -24.75 32.30
C PRO A 192 -13.96 -24.60 33.64
N TYR A 193 -15.22 -24.99 33.68
CA TYR A 193 -16.02 -25.18 34.89
C TYR A 193 -15.48 -26.31 35.82
N TRP A 194 -14.19 -26.67 35.75
CA TRP A 194 -13.58 -27.72 36.57
C TRP A 194 -13.63 -27.39 38.06
N TRP A 195 -13.52 -26.11 38.45
CA TRP A 195 -13.70 -25.70 39.83
C TRP A 195 -15.15 -25.91 40.29
N ALA A 196 -16.15 -25.68 39.43
CA ALA A 196 -17.56 -25.94 39.73
C ALA A 196 -17.85 -27.45 39.82
N ALA A 197 -17.20 -28.26 38.99
CA ALA A 197 -17.25 -29.72 39.10
C ALA A 197 -16.60 -30.22 40.41
N ILE A 198 -15.46 -29.65 40.82
CA ILE A 198 -14.80 -29.97 42.10
C ILE A 198 -15.72 -29.60 43.28
N LEU A 199 -16.31 -28.40 43.28
CA LEU A 199 -17.24 -27.99 44.34
C LEU A 199 -18.48 -28.91 44.42
N THR A 200 -18.98 -29.36 43.26
CA THR A 200 -20.11 -30.30 43.22
C THR A 200 -19.74 -31.66 43.80
N VAL A 201 -18.57 -32.20 43.45
CA VAL A 201 -18.10 -33.49 43.99
C VAL A 201 -17.86 -33.40 45.50
N VAL A 202 -17.26 -32.31 45.99
CA VAL A 202 -17.05 -32.06 47.43
C VAL A 202 -18.38 -31.92 48.17
N ALA A 203 -19.35 -31.21 47.61
CA ALA A 203 -20.68 -31.07 48.21
C ALA A 203 -21.42 -32.43 48.29
N VAL A 204 -21.42 -33.21 47.21
CA VAL A 204 -22.07 -34.54 47.17
C VAL A 204 -21.42 -35.50 48.16
N THR A 205 -20.09 -35.56 48.19
CA THR A 205 -19.36 -36.42 49.14
C THR A 205 -19.59 -36.01 50.60
N GLY A 206 -19.63 -34.70 50.89
CA GLY A 206 -19.99 -34.19 52.22
C GLY A 206 -21.41 -34.58 52.65
N ILE A 207 -22.39 -34.48 51.74
CA ILE A 207 -23.79 -34.88 51.99
C ILE A 207 -23.89 -36.39 52.24
N VAL A 208 -23.25 -37.21 51.41
CA VAL A 208 -23.25 -38.68 51.57
C VAL A 208 -22.61 -39.07 52.90
N GLY A 209 -21.47 -38.48 53.26
CA GLY A 209 -20.81 -38.72 54.55
C GLY A 209 -21.71 -38.34 55.73
N TYR A 210 -22.38 -37.19 55.67
CA TYR A 210 -23.32 -36.75 56.69
C TYR A 210 -24.50 -37.73 56.86
N VAL A 211 -25.08 -38.20 55.75
CA VAL A 211 -26.20 -39.15 55.78
C VAL A 211 -25.77 -40.49 56.40
N ILE A 212 -24.61 -41.03 56.02
CA ILE A 212 -24.10 -42.30 56.57
C ILE A 212 -23.92 -42.19 58.09
N VAL A 213 -23.27 -41.12 58.56
CA VAL A 213 -23.01 -40.91 60.00
C VAL A 213 -24.32 -40.78 60.79
N ASN A 214 -25.33 -40.09 60.23
CA ASN A 214 -26.58 -39.88 60.94
C ASN A 214 -27.57 -41.05 60.85
N THR A 215 -27.47 -41.91 59.84
CA THR A 215 -28.34 -43.08 59.68
C THR A 215 -27.79 -44.34 60.34
N HIS A 216 -26.47 -44.41 60.59
CA HIS A 216 -25.82 -45.57 61.21
C HIS A 216 -25.46 -45.34 62.69
N ARG A 217 -26.21 -44.48 63.39
CA ARG A 217 -26.01 -44.35 64.84
C ARG A 217 -26.34 -45.70 65.49
N PRO A 218 -25.42 -46.29 66.26
CA PRO A 218 -25.72 -47.53 66.97
C PRO A 218 -26.93 -47.30 67.88
N PRO A 219 -27.82 -48.28 68.03
CA PRO A 219 -28.95 -48.15 68.92
C PRO A 219 -28.45 -47.80 70.33
N PRO A 220 -29.19 -46.95 71.08
CA PRO A 220 -28.81 -46.64 72.45
C PRO A 220 -28.65 -47.94 73.22
N LEU A 221 -27.53 -48.08 73.95
CA LEU A 221 -27.32 -49.22 74.84
C LEU A 221 -28.51 -49.26 75.80
N GLY A 222 -29.26 -50.36 75.76
CA GLY A 222 -30.40 -50.58 76.63
C GLY A 222 -30.00 -50.48 78.11
N PRO A 223 -30.97 -50.28 79.02
CA PRO A 223 -30.68 -50.15 80.44
C PRO A 223 -29.88 -51.36 80.91
N GLN A 224 -28.75 -51.11 81.59
CA GLN A 224 -28.04 -52.15 82.33
C GLN A 224 -28.77 -52.31 83.66
N ASP A 225 -29.53 -53.41 83.77
CA ASP A 225 -30.03 -53.94 85.04
C ASP A 225 -28.94 -54.77 85.75
#